data_AF-A0AAN0SS21-F1
#
_entry.id   AF-A0AAN0SS21-F1
#
_cell.length_a   1.000
_cell.length_b   1.000
_cell.length_c   1.000
_cell.angle_alpha   90.00
_cell.angle_beta   90.00
_cell.angle_gamma   90.00
#
_symmetry.space_group_name_H-M   'P 1'
#
loop_
_entity.id
_entity.type
_entity.pdbx_description
1 polymer ?
#
loop_
_entity_poly.entity_id
_entity_poly.type
_entity_poly.pdbx_seq_one_letter_code
_entity_poly.pdbx_strand_id
1 'polypeptide(L)'
;MTSSSGQADHKEYIQNDVWQINEFSKKVDVHFNTVDRWFVRLENEGLHYVNRVQPTNKKVYDKLDLEIALYIKEYRDQKWGIDAIFSTLPKEFNLRPFPEGEEFESQLPEDPTALMKEIEDNIKSDMKQKIESQVRVEVEEKLGLYVEQIKEMQEKLIQQLPAPADKEADRQNRFNETITMHRVRAELEKEAAVEWSKKADAEKTKRVGIFFKIENTEKRMDFISDYVNSKFEQRLKEKFDK
;
A
#
# COMPACT_ATOMS: atom_id res chain seq x y z
N MET A 1 -47.95 57.62 -22.21
CA MET A 1 -48.92 56.93 -23.07
C MET A 1 -48.13 55.94 -23.90
N THR A 2 -47.92 54.71 -23.42
CA THR A 2 -48.83 53.54 -23.45
C THR A 2 -48.92 52.86 -24.83
N SER A 3 -48.83 51.52 -24.76
CA SER A 3 -49.12 50.48 -25.77
C SER A 3 -47.91 50.04 -26.62
N SER A 4 -47.28 48.88 -26.43
CA SER A 4 -47.74 47.47 -26.26
C SER A 4 -48.23 46.80 -27.54
N SER A 5 -47.41 45.89 -28.08
CA SER A 5 -47.76 44.61 -28.74
C SER A 5 -46.42 43.90 -29.05
N GLY A 6 -46.04 42.73 -28.54
CA GLY A 6 -46.84 41.62 -28.04
C GLY A 6 -46.84 40.47 -29.05
N GLN A 7 -45.92 39.51 -28.84
CA GLN A 7 -45.95 38.09 -29.27
C GLN A 7 -45.80 37.79 -30.78
N ALA A 8 -45.16 36.70 -31.22
CA ALA A 8 -44.97 35.41 -30.55
C ALA A 8 -43.62 34.76 -30.89
N ASP A 9 -42.89 34.38 -29.84
CA ASP A 9 -41.90 33.31 -29.89
C ASP A 9 -42.65 31.99 -30.11
N HIS A 10 -42.56 31.41 -31.30
CA HIS A 10 -42.86 30.00 -31.52
C HIS A 10 -41.67 29.16 -31.02
N LYS A 11 -41.56 29.03 -29.70
CA LYS A 11 -40.94 27.85 -29.08
C LYS A 11 -42.09 26.93 -28.66
N GLU A 12 -42.54 26.11 -29.60
CA GLU A 12 -43.36 24.97 -29.24
C GLU A 12 -42.55 24.06 -28.34
N TYR A 13 -43.12 23.83 -27.15
CA TYR A 13 -42.62 22.95 -26.12
C TYR A 13 -42.67 21.51 -26.63
N ILE A 14 -41.53 20.93 -26.95
CA ILE A 14 -41.37 19.48 -26.98
C ILE A 14 -40.82 19.06 -25.63
N GLN A 15 -41.73 18.74 -24.71
CA GLN A 15 -41.45 18.01 -23.49
C GLN A 15 -41.33 16.52 -23.85
N ASN A 16 -40.23 16.13 -24.52
CA ASN A 16 -39.94 14.72 -24.78
C ASN A 16 -38.81 14.27 -23.87
N ASP A 17 -39.14 13.44 -22.90
CA ASP A 17 -38.14 12.71 -22.13
C ASP A 17 -37.33 11.83 -23.11
N VAL A 18 -36.10 12.24 -23.40
CA VAL A 18 -35.13 11.45 -24.17
C VAL A 18 -34.12 10.83 -23.23
N TRP A 19 -33.73 9.60 -23.51
CA TRP A 19 -32.88 8.81 -22.62
C TRP A 19 -31.66 8.27 -23.36
N GLN A 20 -30.54 8.19 -22.65
CA GLN A 20 -29.38 7.41 -23.10
C GLN A 20 -29.58 5.93 -22.77
N ILE A 21 -28.86 5.03 -23.46
CA ILE A 21 -29.05 3.57 -23.35
C ILE A 21 -29.06 3.04 -21.90
N ASN A 22 -28.24 3.63 -21.01
CA ASN A 22 -28.16 3.24 -19.59
C ASN A 22 -29.40 3.62 -18.77
N GLU A 23 -30.06 4.73 -19.11
CA GLU A 23 -31.30 5.15 -18.47
C GLU A 23 -32.51 4.47 -19.11
N PHE A 24 -32.47 4.35 -20.43
CA PHE A 24 -33.47 3.67 -21.23
C PHE A 24 -33.63 2.20 -20.84
N SER A 25 -32.52 1.47 -20.72
CA SER A 25 -32.51 0.06 -20.33
C SER A 25 -33.11 -0.20 -18.94
N LYS A 26 -32.95 0.73 -17.99
CA LYS A 26 -33.60 0.64 -16.68
C LYS A 26 -35.12 0.75 -16.75
N LYS A 27 -35.65 1.51 -17.71
CA LYS A 27 -37.10 1.65 -17.93
C LYS A 27 -37.70 0.41 -18.58
N VAL A 28 -36.93 -0.24 -19.45
CA VAL A 28 -37.32 -1.52 -20.06
C VAL A 28 -37.10 -2.67 -19.06
N ASP A 29 -36.26 -2.49 -18.04
CA ASP A 29 -35.85 -3.54 -17.10
C ASP A 29 -35.23 -4.74 -17.85
N VAL A 30 -34.29 -4.42 -18.73
CA VAL A 30 -33.48 -5.36 -19.52
C VAL A 30 -32.06 -4.80 -19.58
N HIS A 31 -31.04 -5.66 -19.49
CA HIS A 31 -29.66 -5.21 -19.55
C HIS A 31 -29.37 -4.41 -20.83
N PHE A 32 -28.67 -3.27 -20.70
CA PHE A 32 -28.42 -2.31 -21.77
C PHE A 32 -27.85 -2.94 -23.05
N ASN A 33 -26.89 -3.86 -22.95
CA ASN A 33 -26.34 -4.59 -24.10
C ASN A 33 -27.41 -5.36 -24.92
N THR A 34 -28.44 -5.89 -24.26
CA THR A 34 -29.50 -6.66 -24.93
C THR A 34 -30.43 -5.71 -25.68
N VAL A 35 -30.82 -4.62 -25.02
CA VAL A 35 -31.66 -3.58 -25.64
C VAL A 35 -30.94 -2.94 -26.82
N ASP A 36 -29.67 -2.60 -26.67
CA ASP A 36 -28.84 -2.03 -27.74
C ASP A 36 -28.77 -2.97 -28.96
N ARG A 37 -28.58 -4.28 -28.74
CA ARG A 37 -28.60 -5.28 -29.82
C ARG A 37 -29.93 -5.35 -30.56
N TRP A 38 -31.06 -5.16 -29.87
CA TRP A 38 -32.37 -5.13 -30.55
C TRP A 38 -32.45 -3.95 -31.51
N PHE A 39 -32.11 -2.75 -31.06
CA PHE A 39 -32.18 -1.55 -31.89
C PHE A 39 -31.12 -1.51 -32.99
N VAL A 40 -29.90 -1.98 -32.73
CA VAL A 40 -28.87 -2.17 -33.79
C VAL A 40 -29.41 -3.09 -34.88
N ARG A 41 -30.11 -4.15 -34.49
CA ARG A 41 -30.67 -5.09 -35.46
C ARG A 41 -31.86 -4.50 -36.23
N LEU A 42 -32.73 -3.74 -35.57
CA LEU A 42 -33.82 -3.00 -36.24
C LEU A 42 -33.28 -1.97 -37.24
N GLU A 43 -32.17 -1.29 -36.91
CA GLU A 43 -31.48 -0.37 -37.82
C GLU A 43 -30.90 -1.13 -39.03
N ASN A 44 -30.20 -2.25 -38.79
CA ASN A 44 -29.57 -3.04 -39.85
C ASN A 44 -30.58 -3.70 -40.81
N GLU A 45 -31.75 -4.08 -40.31
CA GLU A 45 -32.84 -4.63 -41.13
C GLU A 45 -33.66 -3.54 -41.82
N GLY A 46 -33.30 -2.26 -41.67
CA GLY A 46 -33.98 -1.15 -42.31
C GLY A 46 -35.39 -0.91 -41.76
N LEU A 47 -35.67 -1.35 -40.53
CA LEU A 47 -37.02 -1.28 -39.94
C LEU A 47 -37.26 -0.01 -39.14
N HIS A 48 -36.28 0.42 -38.33
CA HIS A 48 -36.45 1.56 -37.43
C HIS A 48 -35.13 2.29 -37.20
N TYR A 49 -35.10 3.60 -37.45
CA TYR A 49 -33.96 4.46 -37.17
C TYR A 49 -33.94 4.94 -35.71
N VAL A 50 -32.79 4.96 -35.03
CA VAL A 50 -32.65 5.55 -33.69
C VAL A 50 -32.04 6.94 -33.77
N ASN A 51 -32.67 7.90 -33.10
CA ASN A 51 -32.21 9.30 -33.08
C ASN A 51 -30.81 9.45 -32.49
N ARG A 52 -30.05 10.45 -32.95
CA ARG A 52 -28.68 10.71 -32.51
C ARG A 52 -28.48 12.18 -32.18
N VAL A 53 -27.74 12.46 -31.11
CA VAL A 53 -27.40 13.83 -30.71
C VAL A 53 -26.13 14.27 -31.42
N GLN A 54 -26.27 15.28 -32.27
CA GLN A 54 -25.14 15.98 -32.88
C GLN A 54 -24.44 16.89 -31.86
N PRO A 55 -23.11 17.06 -31.93
CA PRO A 55 -22.16 16.46 -32.89
C PRO A 55 -21.65 15.06 -32.46
N THR A 56 -22.03 14.59 -31.27
CA THR A 56 -21.45 13.39 -30.65
C THR A 56 -21.90 12.07 -31.28
N ASN A 57 -22.88 12.12 -32.18
CA ASN A 57 -23.53 10.98 -32.83
C ASN A 57 -24.06 9.88 -31.86
N LYS A 58 -24.30 10.25 -30.60
CA LYS A 58 -24.76 9.34 -29.54
C LYS A 58 -26.25 9.05 -29.71
N LYS A 59 -26.61 7.76 -29.69
CA LYS A 59 -28.01 7.31 -29.71
C LYS A 59 -28.79 7.86 -28.52
N VAL A 60 -29.96 8.42 -28.81
CA VAL A 60 -30.96 8.83 -27.84
C VAL A 60 -32.29 8.18 -28.16
N TYR A 61 -32.93 7.69 -27.11
CA TYR A 61 -34.17 6.93 -27.19
C TYR A 61 -35.30 7.77 -26.65
N ASP A 62 -36.40 7.86 -27.39
CA ASP A 62 -37.59 8.57 -26.98
C ASP A 62 -38.71 7.60 -26.54
N LYS A 63 -39.92 8.13 -26.42
CA LYS A 63 -41.09 7.37 -26.01
C LYS A 63 -41.47 6.27 -27.01
N LEU A 64 -41.33 6.50 -28.32
CA LEU A 64 -41.62 5.49 -29.34
C LEU A 64 -40.63 4.33 -29.22
N ASP A 65 -39.36 4.64 -29.02
CA ASP A 65 -38.34 3.62 -28.77
C ASP A 65 -38.69 2.80 -27.51
N LEU A 66 -39.16 3.46 -26.44
CA LEU A 66 -39.56 2.77 -25.20
C LEU A 66 -40.73 1.81 -25.43
N GLU A 67 -41.74 2.23 -26.18
CA GLU A 67 -42.91 1.39 -26.52
C GLU A 67 -42.49 0.15 -27.35
N ILE A 68 -41.61 0.33 -28.33
CA ILE A 68 -41.05 -0.76 -29.13
C ILE A 68 -40.25 -1.72 -28.23
N ALA A 69 -39.42 -1.20 -27.33
CA ALA A 69 -38.58 -2.02 -26.45
C ALA A 69 -39.41 -2.84 -25.45
N LEU A 70 -40.48 -2.26 -24.89
CA LEU A 70 -41.41 -2.96 -24.02
C LEU A 70 -42.19 -4.04 -24.77
N TYR A 71 -42.61 -3.75 -26.01
CA TYR A 71 -43.25 -4.74 -26.88
C TYR A 71 -42.32 -5.93 -27.16
N ILE A 72 -41.05 -5.65 -27.52
CA ILE A 72 -40.06 -6.72 -27.71
C ILE A 72 -39.88 -7.53 -26.43
N LYS A 73 -39.75 -6.88 -25.26
CA LYS A 73 -39.62 -7.57 -23.98
C LYS A 73 -40.80 -8.50 -23.73
N GLU A 74 -42.03 -8.01 -23.85
CA GLU A 74 -43.25 -8.77 -23.58
C GLU A 74 -43.32 -10.06 -24.42
N TYR A 75 -43.08 -9.95 -25.73
CA TYR A 75 -43.11 -11.12 -26.61
C TYR A 75 -41.90 -12.05 -26.43
N ARG A 76 -40.74 -11.50 -26.03
CA ARG A 76 -39.57 -12.30 -25.66
C ARG A 76 -39.82 -13.10 -24.37
N ASP A 77 -40.54 -12.55 -23.40
CA ASP A 77 -40.96 -13.25 -22.19
C ASP A 77 -41.97 -14.37 -22.50
N GLN A 78 -42.79 -14.19 -23.54
CA GLN A 78 -43.65 -15.23 -24.12
C GLN A 78 -42.89 -16.23 -25.01
N LYS A 79 -41.55 -16.17 -25.04
CA LYS A 79 -40.64 -17.06 -25.81
C LYS A 79 -40.79 -16.98 -27.33
N TRP A 80 -41.30 -15.86 -27.87
CA TRP A 80 -41.30 -15.67 -29.32
C TRP A 80 -39.88 -15.49 -29.87
N GLY A 81 -39.66 -16.00 -31.09
CA GLY A 81 -38.43 -15.73 -31.83
C GLY A 81 -38.33 -14.25 -32.17
N ILE A 82 -37.13 -13.66 -32.04
CA ILE A 82 -36.92 -12.23 -32.26
C ILE A 82 -37.30 -11.80 -33.70
N ASP A 83 -37.07 -12.68 -34.69
CA ASP A 83 -37.42 -12.42 -36.10
C ASP A 83 -38.94 -12.34 -36.29
N ALA A 84 -39.69 -13.20 -35.59
CA ALA A 84 -41.15 -13.18 -35.61
C ALA A 84 -41.67 -11.87 -35.00
N ILE A 85 -41.09 -11.44 -33.87
CA ILE A 85 -41.42 -10.15 -33.25
C ILE A 85 -41.17 -9.01 -34.22
N PHE A 86 -39.99 -8.97 -34.86
CA PHE A 86 -39.63 -7.90 -35.79
C PHE A 86 -40.55 -7.83 -37.00
N SER A 87 -41.01 -8.97 -37.51
CA SER A 87 -42.00 -9.02 -38.60
C SER A 87 -43.38 -8.46 -38.24
N THR A 88 -43.71 -8.37 -36.94
CA THR A 88 -44.95 -7.76 -36.46
C THR A 88 -44.84 -6.27 -36.21
N LEU A 89 -43.64 -5.76 -35.91
CA LEU A 89 -43.43 -4.36 -35.51
C LEU A 89 -43.97 -3.32 -36.52
N PRO A 90 -43.80 -3.47 -37.86
CA PRO A 90 -44.34 -2.49 -38.81
C PRO A 90 -45.87 -2.45 -38.88
N LYS A 91 -46.55 -3.47 -38.34
CA LYS A 91 -48.02 -3.52 -38.30
C LYS A 91 -48.58 -2.87 -37.03
N GLU A 92 -47.81 -2.93 -35.95
CA GLU A 92 -48.21 -2.43 -34.62
C GLU A 92 -47.74 -1.00 -34.36
N PHE A 93 -46.61 -0.58 -34.96
CA PHE A 93 -46.00 0.71 -34.71
C PHE A 93 -45.72 1.47 -36.01
N ASN A 94 -45.85 2.80 -35.94
CA ASN A 94 -45.32 3.70 -36.97
C ASN A 94 -43.82 3.84 -36.78
N LEU A 95 -43.05 2.92 -37.38
CA LEU A 95 -41.59 2.91 -37.23
C LEU A 95 -40.95 4.14 -37.87
N ARG A 96 -39.84 4.60 -37.28
CA ARG A 96 -39.14 5.81 -37.69
C ARG A 96 -38.40 5.53 -39.02
N PRO A 97 -38.65 6.33 -40.07
CA PRO A 97 -37.93 6.19 -41.34
C PRO A 97 -36.47 6.62 -41.16
N PHE A 98 -35.62 6.14 -42.05
CA PHE A 98 -34.22 6.54 -42.10
C PHE A 98 -34.11 7.92 -42.78
N PRO A 99 -33.23 8.81 -42.29
CA PRO A 99 -33.03 10.11 -42.92
C PRO A 99 -32.50 9.95 -44.35
N GLU A 100 -33.02 10.74 -45.30
CA GLU A 100 -32.58 10.79 -46.70
C GLU A 100 -31.66 12.01 -46.95
N GLY A 101 -30.63 11.87 -47.80
CA GLY A 101 -29.76 12.98 -48.26
C GLY A 101 -28.45 13.19 -47.48
N GLU A 102 -27.81 14.36 -47.66
CA GLU A 102 -26.50 14.75 -47.07
C GLU A 102 -26.46 14.63 -45.52
N GLU A 103 -27.62 14.58 -44.86
CA GLU A 103 -27.76 14.32 -43.42
C GLU A 103 -27.35 12.89 -43.01
N PHE A 104 -27.42 11.91 -43.91
CA PHE A 104 -26.96 10.54 -43.67
C PHE A 104 -25.43 10.40 -43.83
N GLU A 105 -24.83 11.07 -44.83
CA GLU A 105 -23.38 11.07 -45.05
C GLU A 105 -22.62 11.82 -43.95
N SER A 106 -23.20 12.88 -43.40
CA SER A 106 -22.65 13.64 -42.26
C SER A 106 -22.90 12.98 -40.89
N GLN A 107 -23.69 11.90 -40.83
CA GLN A 107 -23.99 11.10 -39.63
C GLN A 107 -23.20 9.79 -39.53
N LEU A 108 -22.51 9.40 -40.59
CA LEU A 108 -21.59 8.26 -40.56
C LEU A 108 -20.21 8.74 -40.09
N PRO A 109 -19.63 8.15 -39.02
CA PRO A 109 -18.23 8.39 -38.71
C PRO A 109 -17.38 7.96 -39.92
N GLU A 110 -16.44 8.81 -40.36
CA GLU A 110 -15.50 8.48 -41.46
C GLU A 110 -14.76 7.15 -41.21
N ASP A 111 -14.62 6.76 -39.93
CA ASP A 111 -14.18 5.43 -39.51
C ASP A 111 -14.88 5.01 -38.20
N PRO A 112 -15.91 4.14 -38.25
CA PRO A 112 -16.62 3.62 -37.07
C PRO A 112 -15.68 2.90 -36.09
N THR A 113 -14.55 2.39 -36.58
CA THR A 113 -13.54 1.67 -35.80
C THR A 113 -12.72 2.62 -34.93
N ALA A 114 -12.42 3.83 -35.42
CA ALA A 114 -11.68 4.85 -34.68
C ALA A 114 -12.47 5.39 -33.49
N LEU A 115 -13.78 5.62 -33.67
CA LEU A 115 -14.67 6.07 -32.59
C LEU A 115 -14.87 4.99 -31.51
N MET A 116 -15.04 3.73 -31.91
CA MET A 116 -15.10 2.62 -30.94
C MET A 116 -13.80 2.49 -30.14
N LYS A 117 -12.65 2.69 -30.80
CA LYS A 117 -11.34 2.66 -30.16
C LYS A 117 -11.16 3.78 -29.15
N GLU A 118 -11.58 5.00 -29.48
CA GLU A 118 -11.54 6.14 -28.55
C GLU A 118 -12.45 5.93 -27.34
N ILE A 119 -13.64 5.37 -27.54
CA ILE A 119 -14.54 4.98 -26.45
C ILE A 119 -13.90 3.89 -25.57
N GLU A 120 -13.29 2.89 -26.19
CA GLU A 120 -12.60 1.81 -25.48
C GLU A 120 -11.41 2.36 -24.65
N ASP A 121 -10.64 3.28 -25.22
CA ASP A 121 -9.50 3.92 -24.57
C ASP A 121 -9.94 4.82 -23.41
N ASN A 122 -11.03 5.57 -23.58
CA ASN A 122 -11.61 6.39 -22.51
C ASN A 122 -12.18 5.53 -21.37
N ILE A 123 -12.90 4.44 -21.69
CA ILE A 123 -13.41 3.51 -20.66
C ILE A 123 -12.24 2.84 -19.92
N LYS A 124 -11.19 2.41 -20.63
CA LYS A 124 -9.98 1.85 -20.02
C LYS A 124 -9.29 2.86 -19.11
N SER A 125 -9.20 4.12 -19.54
CA SER A 125 -8.60 5.20 -18.76
C SER A 125 -9.39 5.47 -17.48
N ASP A 126 -10.71 5.63 -17.58
CA ASP A 126 -11.59 5.85 -16.42
C ASP A 126 -11.56 4.67 -15.44
N MET A 127 -11.61 3.44 -15.96
CA MET A 127 -11.49 2.24 -15.13
C MET A 127 -10.13 2.17 -14.44
N LYS A 128 -9.04 2.46 -15.16
CA LYS A 128 -7.68 2.49 -14.60
C LYS A 128 -7.59 3.51 -13.47
N GLN A 129 -8.07 4.73 -13.68
CA GLN A 129 -8.05 5.78 -12.67
C GLN A 129 -8.89 5.41 -11.43
N LYS A 130 -10.06 4.79 -11.64
CA LYS A 130 -10.92 4.33 -10.53
C LYS A 130 -10.28 3.19 -9.75
N ILE A 131 -9.63 2.24 -10.42
CA ILE A 131 -8.89 1.17 -9.76
C ILE A 131 -7.70 1.74 -9.00
N GLU A 132 -6.90 2.63 -9.61
CA GLU A 132 -5.74 3.24 -8.97
C GLU A 132 -6.13 4.03 -7.71
N SER A 133 -7.21 4.81 -7.77
CA SER A 133 -7.72 5.53 -6.60
C SER A 133 -8.22 4.61 -5.49
N GLN A 134 -8.95 3.53 -5.81
CA GLN A 134 -9.41 2.56 -4.82
C GLN A 134 -8.26 1.80 -4.17
N VAL A 135 -7.31 1.32 -4.97
CA VAL A 135 -6.10 0.65 -4.48
C VAL A 135 -5.30 1.59 -3.59
N ARG A 136 -5.16 2.86 -3.97
CA ARG A 136 -4.44 3.84 -3.17
C ARG A 136 -5.09 4.04 -1.80
N VAL A 137 -6.41 4.19 -1.73
CA VAL A 137 -7.14 4.35 -0.46
C VAL A 137 -6.97 3.11 0.43
N GLU A 138 -7.13 1.90 -0.14
CA GLU A 138 -6.99 0.66 0.63
C GLU A 138 -5.55 0.45 1.14
N VAL A 139 -4.54 0.81 0.32
CA VAL A 139 -3.13 0.74 0.72
C VAL A 139 -2.84 1.76 1.82
N GLU A 140 -3.32 3.00 1.71
CA GLU A 140 -3.11 4.03 2.74
C GLU A 140 -3.75 3.63 4.07
N GLU A 141 -4.96 3.06 4.05
CA GLU A 141 -5.65 2.56 5.24
C GLU A 141 -4.89 1.40 5.90
N LYS A 142 -4.51 0.38 5.12
CA LYS A 142 -3.73 -0.76 5.62
C LYS A 142 -2.36 -0.35 6.14
N LEU A 143 -1.69 0.58 5.47
CA LEU A 143 -0.39 1.09 5.90
C LEU A 143 -0.51 1.83 7.24
N GLY A 144 -1.58 2.62 7.43
CA GLY A 144 -1.87 3.27 8.70
C GLY A 144 -1.98 2.28 9.86
N LEU A 145 -2.73 1.19 9.65
CA LEU A 145 -2.88 0.11 10.64
C LEU A 145 -1.53 -0.57 10.97
N TYR A 146 -0.70 -0.86 9.97
CA TYR A 146 0.62 -1.46 10.21
C TYR A 146 1.57 -0.52 10.97
N VAL A 147 1.55 0.78 10.65
CA VAL A 147 2.37 1.77 11.36
C VAL A 147 1.98 1.83 12.85
N GLU A 148 0.68 1.79 13.15
CA GLU A 148 0.19 1.80 14.52
C GLU A 148 0.59 0.50 15.27
N GLN A 149 0.43 -0.66 14.64
CA GLN A 149 0.89 -1.94 15.21
C GLN A 149 2.40 -1.97 15.48
N ILE A 150 3.21 -1.42 14.57
CA ILE A 150 4.66 -1.34 14.75
C ILE A 150 5.01 -0.43 15.93
N LYS A 151 4.32 0.70 16.09
CA LYS A 151 4.53 1.60 17.25
C LYS A 151 4.19 0.90 18.56
N GLU A 152 3.04 0.25 18.65
CA GLU A 152 2.65 -0.49 19.85
C GLU A 152 3.65 -1.61 20.18
N MET A 153 4.13 -2.32 19.17
CA MET A 153 5.15 -3.35 19.34
C MET A 153 6.47 -2.76 19.83
N GLN A 154 6.91 -1.63 19.27
CA GLN A 154 8.11 -0.93 19.73
C GLN A 154 7.98 -0.48 21.18
N GLU A 155 6.85 0.11 21.57
CA GLU A 155 6.60 0.53 22.96
C GLU A 155 6.66 -0.66 23.93
N LYS A 156 6.04 -1.79 23.59
CA LYS A 156 6.12 -3.02 24.39
C LYS A 156 7.55 -3.54 24.51
N LEU A 157 8.31 -3.53 23.42
CA LEU A 157 9.72 -3.92 23.45
C LEU A 157 10.54 -2.99 24.36
N ILE A 158 10.35 -1.68 24.25
CA ILE A 158 11.03 -0.69 25.09
C ILE A 158 10.69 -0.89 26.57
N GLN A 159 9.42 -1.17 26.90
CA GLN A 159 8.99 -1.46 28.27
C GLN A 159 9.57 -2.76 28.83
N GLN A 160 9.91 -3.72 27.98
CA GLN A 160 10.56 -4.98 28.36
C GLN A 160 12.08 -4.86 28.46
N LEU A 161 12.68 -3.78 27.93
CA LEU A 161 14.10 -3.56 28.12
C LEU A 161 14.38 -3.24 29.59
N PRO A 162 15.45 -3.82 30.17
CA PRO A 162 15.89 -3.38 31.49
C PRO A 162 16.17 -1.87 31.45
N ALA A 163 15.89 -1.19 32.56
CA ALA A 163 16.22 0.22 32.70
C ALA A 163 17.69 0.42 32.27
N PRO A 164 17.99 1.43 31.43
CA PRO A 164 19.36 1.68 31.01
C PRO A 164 20.22 1.78 32.26
N ALA A 165 21.28 0.96 32.33
CA ALA A 165 22.18 0.95 33.46
C ALA A 165 22.61 2.39 33.77
N ASP A 166 22.58 2.76 35.05
CA ASP A 166 23.08 4.06 35.48
C ASP A 166 24.56 4.12 35.10
N LYS A 167 24.84 4.81 33.99
CA LYS A 167 26.17 4.88 33.39
C LYS A 167 27.21 5.39 34.39
N GLU A 168 26.77 6.19 35.36
CA GLU A 168 27.63 6.71 36.41
C GLU A 168 27.92 5.63 37.46
N ALA A 169 26.91 4.87 37.89
CA ALA A 169 27.10 3.73 38.78
C ALA A 169 28.02 2.66 38.16
N ASP A 170 27.83 2.33 36.87
CA ASP A 170 28.67 1.38 36.15
C ASP A 170 30.13 1.86 36.05
N ARG A 171 30.33 3.15 35.77
CA ARG A 171 31.66 3.76 35.72
C ARG A 171 32.33 3.71 37.09
N GLN A 172 31.58 4.02 38.15
CA GLN A 172 32.09 3.99 39.52
C GLN A 172 32.45 2.56 39.95
N ASN A 173 31.64 1.56 39.57
CA ASN A 173 31.91 0.14 39.85
C ASN A 173 33.21 -0.32 39.17
N ARG A 174 33.39 -0.04 37.87
CA ARG A 174 34.64 -0.38 37.15
C ARG A 174 35.88 0.30 37.74
N PHE A 175 35.74 1.56 38.15
CA PHE A 175 36.82 2.27 38.82
C PHE A 175 37.17 1.61 40.16
N ASN A 176 36.17 1.29 40.98
CA ASN A 176 36.35 0.62 42.27
C ASN A 176 36.98 -0.78 42.11
N GLU A 177 36.57 -1.54 41.09
CA GLU A 177 37.15 -2.84 40.75
C GLU A 177 38.65 -2.70 40.42
N THR A 178 38.98 -1.73 39.57
CA THR A 178 40.37 -1.47 39.16
C THR A 178 41.24 -1.10 40.36
N ILE A 179 40.77 -0.21 41.21
CA ILE A 179 41.49 0.19 42.43
C ILE A 179 41.65 -1.00 43.39
N THR A 180 40.63 -1.84 43.54
CA THR A 180 40.68 -3.04 44.38
C THR A 180 41.71 -4.03 43.87
N MET A 181 41.75 -4.31 42.56
CA MET A 181 42.77 -5.17 41.95
C MET A 181 44.19 -4.66 42.22
N HIS A 182 44.43 -3.36 42.04
CA HIS A 182 45.75 -2.76 42.31
C HIS A 182 46.15 -2.87 43.78
N ARG A 183 45.21 -2.64 44.71
CA ARG A 183 45.47 -2.79 46.15
C ARG A 183 45.81 -4.22 46.53
N VAL A 184 45.03 -5.19 46.04
CA VAL A 184 45.26 -6.62 46.26
C VAL A 184 46.64 -7.03 45.76
N ARG A 185 47.01 -6.61 44.55
CA ARG A 185 48.33 -6.88 43.98
C ARG A 185 49.44 -6.31 44.85
N ALA A 186 49.33 -5.05 45.26
CA ALA A 186 50.33 -4.39 46.10
C ALA A 186 50.46 -5.03 47.50
N GLU A 187 49.35 -5.50 48.09
CA GLU A 187 49.36 -6.29 49.33
C GLU A 187 50.14 -7.59 49.14
N LEU A 188 49.85 -8.35 48.08
CA LEU A 188 50.52 -9.62 47.77
C LEU A 188 52.00 -9.45 47.43
N GLU A 189 52.38 -8.38 46.73
CA GLU A 189 53.79 -8.07 46.43
C GLU A 189 54.59 -7.79 47.71
N LYS A 190 53.99 -7.09 48.69
CA LYS A 190 54.60 -6.86 50.00
C LYS A 190 54.75 -8.17 50.78
N GLU A 191 53.71 -9.01 50.80
CA GLU A 191 53.76 -10.33 51.44
C GLU A 191 54.86 -11.20 50.80
N ALA A 192 54.93 -11.23 49.47
CA ALA A 192 55.92 -11.99 48.72
C ALA A 192 57.35 -11.52 49.03
N ALA A 193 57.58 -10.21 49.14
CA ALA A 193 58.89 -9.67 49.51
C ALA A 193 59.31 -10.09 50.94
N VAL A 194 58.35 -10.12 51.88
CA VAL A 194 58.59 -10.63 53.24
C VAL A 194 58.89 -12.12 53.21
N GLU A 195 58.13 -12.93 52.48
CA GLU A 195 58.38 -14.38 52.34
C GLU A 195 59.72 -14.68 51.66
N TRP A 196 60.10 -13.89 50.65
CA TRP A 196 61.40 -13.99 50.01
C TRP A 196 62.54 -13.75 51.00
N SER A 197 62.43 -12.75 51.88
CA SER A 197 63.46 -12.44 52.87
C SER A 197 63.76 -13.60 53.82
N LYS A 198 62.76 -14.47 54.07
CA LYS A 198 62.86 -15.64 54.96
C LYS A 198 63.57 -16.84 54.30
N LYS A 199 63.76 -16.85 52.98
CA LYS A 199 64.47 -17.92 52.28
C LYS A 199 65.94 -17.98 52.67
N ALA A 200 66.54 -19.16 52.51
CA ALA A 200 67.96 -19.38 52.79
C ALA A 200 68.86 -18.56 51.85
N ASP A 201 70.01 -18.12 52.34
CA ASP A 201 70.94 -17.28 51.56
C ASP A 201 71.47 -17.99 50.30
N ALA A 202 71.53 -19.31 50.29
CA ALA A 202 71.87 -20.11 49.11
C ALA A 202 70.85 -19.97 47.97
N GLU A 203 69.58 -19.71 48.29
CA GLU A 203 68.53 -19.50 47.30
C GLU A 203 68.47 -18.03 46.85
N LYS A 204 68.71 -17.11 47.78
CA LYS A 204 68.60 -15.67 47.56
C LYS A 204 69.81 -15.06 46.87
N THR A 205 70.98 -15.68 46.93
CA THR A 205 72.23 -15.08 46.42
C THR A 205 72.77 -15.80 45.19
N LYS A 206 73.40 -15.04 44.29
CA LYS A 206 74.23 -15.56 43.20
C LYS A 206 75.68 -15.16 43.43
N ARG A 207 76.60 -16.07 43.13
CA ARG A 207 78.04 -15.81 43.20
C ARG A 207 78.44 -14.91 42.03
N VAL A 208 79.12 -13.81 42.32
CA VAL A 208 79.67 -12.89 41.32
C VAL A 208 81.17 -12.79 41.59
N GLY A 209 81.98 -13.42 40.75
CA GLY A 209 83.42 -13.56 40.97
C GLY A 209 83.80 -14.58 42.05
N ILE A 210 85.06 -14.55 42.49
CA ILE A 210 85.63 -15.62 43.31
C ILE A 210 85.19 -15.52 44.79
N PHE A 211 84.81 -14.35 45.30
CA PHE A 211 84.44 -14.17 46.71
C PHE A 211 83.15 -13.38 46.98
N PHE A 212 82.56 -12.73 45.98
CA PHE A 212 81.37 -11.89 46.22
C PHE A 212 80.09 -12.66 45.93
N LYS A 213 79.08 -12.44 46.77
CA LYS A 213 77.71 -12.91 46.58
C LYS A 213 76.81 -11.69 46.59
N ILE A 214 75.92 -11.59 45.61
CA ILE A 214 74.89 -10.55 45.55
C ILE A 214 73.51 -11.20 45.54
N GLU A 215 72.48 -10.46 45.92
CA GLU A 215 71.10 -10.94 45.77
C GLU A 215 70.81 -11.27 44.31
N ASN A 216 70.16 -12.40 44.08
CA ASN A 216 69.65 -12.78 42.79
C ASN A 216 68.30 -12.08 42.57
N THR A 217 68.37 -10.85 42.06
CA THR A 217 67.22 -9.97 41.79
C THR A 217 66.22 -10.59 40.82
N GLU A 218 66.68 -11.37 39.85
CA GLU A 218 65.83 -12.07 38.87
C GLU A 218 64.99 -13.14 39.58
N LYS A 219 65.62 -14.03 40.36
CA LYS A 219 64.89 -15.03 41.16
C LYS A 219 63.93 -14.41 42.17
N ARG A 220 64.27 -13.24 42.73
CA ARG A 220 63.37 -12.49 43.60
C ARG A 220 62.13 -12.00 42.85
N MET A 221 62.31 -11.44 41.66
CA MET A 221 61.21 -10.99 40.81
C MET A 221 60.31 -12.16 40.39
N ASP A 222 60.91 -13.28 39.97
CA ASP A 222 60.18 -14.50 39.60
C ASP A 222 59.36 -15.02 40.79
N PHE A 223 59.98 -15.15 41.97
CA PHE A 223 59.30 -15.59 43.17
C PHE A 223 58.13 -14.67 43.55
N ILE A 224 58.32 -13.35 43.48
CA ILE A 224 57.26 -12.39 43.79
C ILE A 224 56.12 -12.50 42.78
N SER A 225 56.44 -12.61 41.49
CA SER A 225 55.44 -12.79 40.43
C SER A 225 54.62 -14.07 40.64
N ASP A 226 55.28 -15.20 40.88
CA ASP A 226 54.62 -16.49 41.11
C ASP A 226 53.76 -16.49 42.38
N TYR A 227 54.26 -15.88 43.45
CA TYR A 227 53.52 -15.73 44.70
C TYR A 227 52.25 -14.89 44.51
N VAL A 228 52.37 -13.76 43.80
CA VAL A 228 51.21 -12.90 43.50
C VAL A 228 50.22 -13.66 42.62
N ASN A 229 50.66 -14.22 41.50
CA ASN A 229 49.77 -14.90 40.54
C ASN A 229 49.01 -16.07 41.16
N SER A 230 49.68 -16.89 41.99
CA SER A 230 49.07 -18.05 42.64
C SER A 230 48.01 -17.69 43.69
N LYS A 231 48.07 -16.48 44.27
CA LYS A 231 47.15 -16.03 45.34
C LYS A 231 46.20 -14.92 44.91
N PHE A 232 46.42 -14.31 43.74
CA PHE A 232 45.69 -13.13 43.29
C PHE A 232 44.19 -13.37 43.20
N GLU A 233 43.77 -14.44 42.53
CA GLU A 233 42.35 -14.75 42.34
C GLU A 233 41.64 -14.98 43.68
N GLN A 234 42.23 -15.78 44.57
CA GLN A 234 41.67 -16.05 45.89
C GLN A 234 41.53 -14.76 46.70
N ARG A 235 42.60 -13.94 46.77
CA ARG A 235 42.57 -12.69 47.52
C ARG A 235 41.59 -11.68 46.94
N LEU A 236 41.40 -11.69 45.62
CA LEU A 236 40.45 -10.82 44.96
C LEU A 236 39.00 -11.23 45.28
N LYS A 237 38.68 -12.52 45.23
CA LYS A 237 37.36 -13.06 45.67
C LYS A 237 37.05 -12.66 47.12
N GLU A 238 38.00 -12.82 48.03
CA GLU A 238 37.84 -12.40 49.45
C GLU A 238 37.50 -10.91 49.65
N LYS A 239 37.81 -10.04 48.68
CA LYS A 239 37.48 -8.59 48.74
C LYS A 239 36.13 -8.26 48.11
N PHE A 240 35.60 -9.09 47.21
CA PHE A 240 34.32 -8.89 46.55
C PHE A 240 33.16 -9.71 47.17
N ASP A 241 33.48 -10.82 47.85
CA ASP A 241 32.50 -11.68 48.54
C ASP A 241 32.23 -11.22 50.00
N LYS A 242 32.72 -10.04 50.40
CA LYS A 242 32.49 -9.39 51.70
C LYS A 242 31.47 -8.28 51.59
#